data_AF-A0A3D0G5E3-F1
#
_entry.id   AF-A0A3D0G5E3-F1
#
_cell.length_a   1.000
_cell.length_b   1.000
_cell.length_c   1.000
_cell.angle_alpha   90.00
_cell.angle_beta   90.00
_cell.angle_gamma   90.00
#
_symmetry.space_group_name_H-M   'P 1'
#
loop_
_entity.id
_entity.type
_entity.pdbx_description
1 polymer ?
#
loop_
_entity_poly.entity_id
_entity_poly.type
_entity_poly.pdbx_seq_one_letter_code
_entity_poly.pdbx_strand_id
1 'polypeptide(L)'
;GALIYRLTNPDVFRLMIGTVAIGFVAFQGARKFGLIRPAKAPMGVFGGTIAGAVGGLTSFISHAGGPPAAVFLLSRQIDKTTYQATTVLTFWAINLMKFIPYAFLGIFSWQTLKADVLLIPAAVVGVWLGVKAHDVLPERLYFTITYVLLIVTGSKLIFDAVT
;
A
#
# COMPACT_ATOMS: atom_id res chain seq x y z
N GLY A 1 -8.32 -9.44 -6.88
CA GLY A 1 -8.86 -8.16 -6.41
C GLY A 1 -10.37 -8.17 -6.47
N ALA A 2 -10.95 -7.86 -7.63
CA ALA A 2 -12.40 -7.77 -7.82
C ALA A 2 -13.20 -9.04 -7.43
N LEU A 3 -12.70 -10.23 -7.80
CA LEU A 3 -13.34 -11.50 -7.45
C LEU A 3 -13.38 -11.72 -5.93
N ILE A 4 -12.27 -11.40 -5.24
CA ILE A 4 -12.20 -11.43 -3.77
C ILE A 4 -13.25 -10.46 -3.24
N TYR A 5 -13.26 -9.20 -3.67
CA TYR A 5 -14.26 -8.22 -3.21
C TYR A 5 -15.72 -8.67 -3.35
N ARG A 6 -16.08 -9.30 -4.46
CA ARG A 6 -17.46 -9.73 -4.70
C ARG A 6 -17.88 -10.94 -3.85
N LEU A 7 -16.92 -11.74 -3.39
CA LEU A 7 -17.16 -12.99 -2.68
C LEU A 7 -16.91 -12.87 -1.17
N THR A 8 -16.55 -11.68 -0.67
CA THR A 8 -15.86 -11.55 0.60
C THR A 8 -16.52 -10.54 1.53
N ASN A 9 -16.81 -10.97 2.76
CA ASN A 9 -17.31 -10.13 3.86
C ASN A 9 -16.31 -9.00 4.18
N PRO A 10 -16.76 -7.76 4.44
CA PRO A 10 -15.95 -6.67 5.03
C PRO A 10 -14.90 -7.11 6.06
N ASP A 11 -15.18 -8.13 6.88
CA ASP A 11 -14.26 -8.61 7.91
C ASP A 11 -12.96 -9.21 7.33
N VAL A 12 -13.03 -9.88 6.19
CA VAL A 12 -11.84 -10.40 5.52
C VAL A 12 -10.98 -9.25 4.98
N PHE A 13 -11.59 -8.15 4.52
CA PHE A 13 -10.83 -6.95 4.14
C PHE A 13 -10.07 -6.37 5.34
N ARG A 14 -10.74 -6.26 6.49
CA ARG A 14 -10.12 -5.81 7.74
C ARG A 14 -8.97 -6.74 8.13
N LEU A 15 -9.17 -8.05 8.08
CA LEU A 15 -8.15 -9.05 8.37
C LEU A 15 -6.95 -8.94 7.42
N MET A 16 -7.18 -8.78 6.12
CA MET A 16 -6.12 -8.64 5.11
C MET A 16 -5.31 -7.35 5.34
N ILE A 17 -5.98 -6.21 5.52
CA ILE A 17 -5.32 -4.92 5.75
C ILE A 17 -4.51 -4.97 7.05
N GLY A 18 -5.11 -5.50 8.13
CA GLY A 18 -4.44 -5.62 9.42
C GLY A 18 -3.22 -6.55 9.36
N THR A 19 -3.34 -7.70 8.70
CA THR A 19 -2.22 -8.65 8.51
C THR A 19 -1.07 -8.01 7.73
N VAL A 20 -1.36 -7.26 6.67
CA VAL A 20 -0.32 -6.55 5.89
C VAL A 20 0.36 -5.48 6.73
N ALA A 21 -0.40 -4.70 7.52
CA ALA A 21 0.16 -3.66 8.39
C ALA A 21 1.12 -4.24 9.44
N ILE A 22 0.69 -5.28 10.16
CA ILE A 22 1.52 -5.95 11.18
C ILE A 22 2.71 -6.66 10.53
N GLY A 23 2.49 -7.37 9.42
CA GLY A 23 3.53 -8.06 8.67
C GLY A 23 4.61 -7.09 8.17
N PHE A 24 4.24 -5.89 7.73
CA PHE A 24 5.20 -4.85 7.32
C PHE A 24 6.07 -4.39 8.48
N VAL A 25 5.49 -4.13 9.66
CA VAL A 25 6.26 -3.71 10.84
C VAL A 25 7.21 -4.83 11.29
N ALA A 26 6.73 -6.08 11.30
CA ALA A 26 7.55 -7.26 11.61
C ALA A 26 8.71 -7.42 10.62
N PHE A 27 8.45 -7.27 9.32
CA PHE A 27 9.47 -7.34 8.27
C PHE A 27 10.54 -6.25 8.43
N GLN A 28 10.13 -5.01 8.67
CA GLN A 28 11.05 -3.89 8.92
C GLN A 28 11.90 -4.11 10.18
N GLY A 29 11.30 -4.66 11.25
CA GLY A 29 12.01 -5.10 12.44
C GLY A 29 13.06 -6.17 12.12
N ALA A 30 12.67 -7.23 11.42
CA ALA A 30 13.57 -8.32 11.03
C ALA A 30 14.75 -7.85 10.17
N ARG A 31 14.54 -6.88 9.27
CA ARG A 31 15.62 -6.22 8.52
C ARG A 31 16.55 -5.42 9.43
N LYS A 32 16.00 -4.64 10.37
CA LYS A 32 16.78 -3.83 11.33
C LYS A 32 17.66 -4.70 12.23
N PHE A 33 17.16 -5.87 12.63
CA PHE A 33 17.92 -6.84 13.44
C PHE A 33 18.84 -7.75 12.60
N GLY A 34 18.95 -7.54 11.29
CA GLY A 34 19.85 -8.30 10.43
C GLY A 34 19.42 -9.74 10.12
N LEU A 35 18.19 -10.12 10.49
CA LEU A 35 17.61 -11.45 10.21
C LEU A 35 17.30 -11.64 8.73
N ILE A 36 17.01 -10.57 8.00
CA ILE A 36 16.70 -10.59 6.56
C ILE A 36 17.80 -9.84 5.81
N ARG A 37 18.60 -10.58 5.04
CA ARG A 37 19.65 -10.02 4.18
C ARG A 37 19.05 -9.56 2.84
N PRO A 38 19.50 -8.43 2.27
CA PRO A 38 19.12 -8.06 0.91
C PRO A 38 19.46 -9.18 -0.07
N ALA A 39 18.53 -9.49 -0.98
CA ALA A 39 18.76 -10.50 -2.00
C ALA A 39 19.96 -10.09 -2.86
N LYS A 40 20.94 -10.98 -2.98
CA LYS A 40 22.18 -10.74 -3.75
C LYS A 40 22.00 -10.90 -5.26
N ALA A 41 20.90 -11.51 -5.70
CA ALA A 41 20.65 -11.82 -7.11
C ALA A 41 19.37 -11.13 -7.59
N PRO A 42 19.34 -10.68 -8.87
CA PRO A 42 18.15 -10.10 -9.46
C PRO A 42 17.02 -11.13 -9.49
N MET A 43 15.81 -10.68 -9.18
CA MET A 43 14.64 -11.55 -9.17
C MET A 43 14.33 -12.01 -10.61
N GLY A 44 14.23 -13.32 -10.82
CA GLY A 44 13.87 -13.89 -12.12
C GLY A 44 12.44 -13.52 -12.56
N VAL A 45 12.12 -13.74 -13.84
CA VAL A 45 10.81 -13.37 -14.43
C VAL A 45 9.64 -13.89 -13.60
N PHE A 46 9.69 -15.14 -13.15
CA PHE A 46 8.66 -15.76 -12.31
C PHE A 46 8.47 -15.02 -10.97
N GLY A 47 9.56 -14.66 -10.30
CA GLY A 47 9.51 -13.87 -9.06
C GLY A 47 8.96 -12.46 -9.32
N GLY A 48 9.31 -11.84 -10.45
CA GLY A 48 8.74 -10.57 -10.89
C GLY A 48 7.24 -10.64 -11.13
N THR A 49 6.74 -11.73 -11.74
CA THR A 49 5.30 -11.95 -11.94
C THR A 49 4.56 -12.10 -10.61
N ILE A 50 5.13 -12.85 -9.65
CA ILE A 50 4.56 -12.98 -8.30
C ILE A 50 4.56 -11.62 -7.59
N ALA A 51 5.68 -10.89 -7.62
CA ALA A 51 5.78 -9.56 -7.01
C ALA A 51 4.78 -8.58 -7.63
N GLY A 52 4.58 -8.62 -8.95
CA GLY A 52 3.59 -7.83 -9.67
C GLY A 52 2.15 -8.20 -9.29
N ALA A 53 1.83 -9.49 -9.20
CA ALA A 53 0.52 -9.97 -8.79
C ALA A 53 0.19 -9.59 -7.34
N VAL A 54 1.15 -9.79 -6.42
CA VAL A 54 1.03 -9.39 -5.01
C VAL A 54 0.94 -7.88 -4.88
N GLY A 55 1.76 -7.12 -5.61
CA GLY A 55 1.72 -5.65 -5.66
C GLY A 55 0.38 -5.11 -6.18
N GLY A 56 -0.16 -5.71 -7.24
CA GLY A 56 -1.48 -5.39 -7.78
C GLY A 56 -2.61 -5.71 -6.79
N LEU A 57 -2.57 -6.88 -6.16
CA LEU A 57 -3.58 -7.30 -5.18
C LEU A 57 -3.57 -6.42 -3.92
N THR A 58 -2.39 -6.21 -3.33
CA THR A 58 -2.23 -5.37 -2.13
C THR A 58 -2.56 -3.91 -2.42
N SER A 59 -2.21 -3.41 -3.60
CA SER A 59 -2.64 -2.08 -4.07
C SER A 59 -4.16 -2.00 -4.20
N PHE A 60 -4.82 -3.01 -4.78
CA PHE A 60 -6.27 -3.04 -4.92
C PHE A 60 -6.99 -3.01 -3.56
N ILE A 61 -6.47 -3.72 -2.57
CA ILE A 61 -7.15 -3.90 -1.27
C ILE A 61 -6.86 -2.76 -0.30
N SER A 62 -5.64 -2.24 -0.28
CA SER A 62 -5.16 -1.35 0.79
C SER A 62 -4.29 -0.20 0.29
N HIS A 63 -4.16 -0.04 -1.03
CA HIS A 63 -3.16 0.84 -1.64
C HIS A 63 -1.70 0.50 -1.25
N ALA A 64 -1.44 -0.64 -0.62
CA ALA A 64 -0.12 -1.06 -0.13
C ALA A 64 0.71 -1.85 -1.14
N GLY A 65 0.59 -1.57 -2.44
CA GLY A 65 1.38 -2.26 -3.47
C GLY A 65 2.86 -1.87 -3.51
N GLY A 66 3.23 -0.79 -2.80
CA GLY A 66 4.57 -0.20 -2.80
C GLY A 66 5.70 -1.15 -2.42
N PRO A 67 5.63 -1.86 -1.27
CA PRO A 67 6.73 -2.73 -0.84
C PRO A 67 7.04 -3.89 -1.81
N PRO A 68 6.06 -4.66 -2.34
CA PRO A 68 6.35 -5.67 -3.37
C PRO A 68 7.00 -5.11 -4.63
N ALA A 69 6.52 -3.95 -5.12
CA ALA A 69 7.10 -3.28 -6.28
C ALA A 69 8.54 -2.80 -6.01
N ALA A 70 8.79 -2.25 -4.83
CA ALA A 70 10.13 -1.80 -4.42
C ALA A 70 11.12 -2.98 -4.34
N VAL A 71 10.72 -4.13 -3.80
CA VAL A 71 11.57 -5.33 -3.74
C VAL A 71 11.99 -5.78 -5.15
N PHE A 72 11.05 -5.80 -6.10
CA PHE A 72 11.36 -6.14 -7.49
C PHE A 72 12.30 -5.12 -8.13
N LEU A 73 11.95 -3.83 -8.07
CA LEU A 73 12.70 -2.77 -8.75
C LEU A 73 14.10 -2.58 -8.17
N LEU A 74 14.28 -2.66 -6.85
CA LEU A 74 15.60 -2.59 -6.21
C LEU A 74 16.48 -3.79 -6.57
N SER A 75 15.89 -4.97 -6.82
CA SER A 75 16.65 -6.14 -7.29
C SER A 75 17.24 -5.96 -8.70
N ARG A 76 16.74 -5.00 -9.49
CA ARG A 76 17.18 -4.74 -10.87
C ARG A 76 18.38 -3.81 -10.97
N GLN A 77 18.88 -3.28 -9.85
CA GLN A 77 20.06 -2.37 -9.80
C GLN A 77 19.96 -1.18 -10.79
N ILE A 78 18.74 -0.69 -11.01
CA ILE A 78 18.46 0.46 -11.87
C ILE A 78 18.82 1.78 -11.17
N ASP A 79 19.09 2.83 -11.95
CA ASP A 79 19.36 4.16 -11.41
C ASP A 79 18.12 4.77 -10.71
N LYS A 80 18.37 5.77 -9.86
CA LYS A 80 17.32 6.44 -9.06
C LYS A 80 16.20 7.03 -9.91
N THR A 81 16.52 7.59 -11.07
CA THR A 81 15.55 8.24 -11.95
C THR A 81 14.64 7.19 -12.58
N THR A 82 15.24 6.12 -13.11
CA THR A 82 14.50 4.99 -13.69
C THR A 82 13.65 4.28 -12.64
N TYR A 83 14.16 4.10 -11.42
CA TYR A 83 13.39 3.56 -10.29
C TYR A 83 12.15 4.40 -9.99
N GLN A 84 12.32 5.72 -9.85
CA GLN A 84 11.22 6.64 -9.53
C GLN A 84 10.21 6.68 -10.67
N ALA A 85 10.67 6.82 -11.92
CA ALA A 85 9.81 6.85 -13.10
C ALA A 85 9.00 5.55 -13.24
N THR A 86 9.65 4.39 -13.09
CA THR A 86 8.99 3.09 -13.18
C THR A 86 7.96 2.91 -12.07
N THR A 87 8.28 3.34 -10.85
CA THR A 87 7.34 3.31 -9.71
C THR A 87 6.10 4.15 -10.03
N VAL A 88 6.28 5.40 -10.47
CA VAL A 88 5.19 6.31 -10.82
C VAL A 88 4.32 5.72 -11.93
N LEU A 89 4.91 5.28 -13.04
CA LEU A 89 4.17 4.71 -14.17
C LEU A 89 3.42 3.42 -13.78
N THR A 90 4.06 2.55 -13.00
CA THR A 90 3.46 1.29 -12.54
C THR A 90 2.25 1.57 -11.65
N PHE A 91 2.38 2.43 -10.64
CA PHE A 91 1.26 2.74 -9.76
C PHE A 91 0.18 3.57 -10.46
N TRP A 92 0.55 4.44 -11.40
CA TRP A 92 -0.43 5.12 -12.25
C TRP A 92 -1.27 4.12 -13.03
N ALA A 93 -0.64 3.17 -13.74
CA ALA A 93 -1.33 2.14 -14.49
C ALA A 93 -2.18 1.24 -13.57
N ILE A 94 -1.65 0.79 -12.43
CA ILE A 94 -2.39 -0.01 -11.45
C ILE A 94 -3.62 0.75 -10.96
N ASN A 95 -3.49 2.01 -10.58
CA ASN A 95 -4.62 2.79 -10.08
C ASN A 95 -5.66 3.07 -11.18
N LEU A 96 -5.23 3.34 -12.42
CA LEU A 96 -6.16 3.49 -13.54
C LEU A 96 -6.93 2.19 -13.82
N MET A 97 -6.24 1.05 -13.79
CA MET A 97 -6.86 -0.27 -13.94
C MET A 97 -7.87 -0.59 -12.82
N LYS A 98 -7.81 0.05 -11.64
CA LYS A 98 -8.81 -0.13 -10.57
C LYS A 98 -10.18 0.42 -10.94
N PHE A 99 -10.24 1.42 -11.83
CA PHE A 99 -11.48 2.06 -12.22
C PHE A 99 -12.50 1.05 -12.78
N ILE A 100 -12.04 0.15 -13.65
CA ILE A 100 -12.89 -0.85 -14.30
C ILE A 100 -13.53 -1.80 -13.25
N PRO A 101 -12.76 -2.50 -12.38
CA PRO A 101 -13.31 -3.27 -11.27
C PRO A 101 -14.24 -2.47 -10.35
N TYR A 102 -13.88 -1.24 -9.95
CA TYR A 102 -14.69 -0.45 -9.03
C TYR A 102 -16.04 -0.06 -9.64
N ALA A 103 -16.07 0.19 -10.95
CA ALA A 103 -17.31 0.40 -11.69
C ALA A 103 -18.17 -0.87 -11.72
N PHE A 104 -17.58 -2.03 -12.01
CA PHE A 104 -18.29 -3.32 -11.95
C PHE A 104 -18.78 -3.71 -10.54
N LEU A 105 -18.10 -3.23 -9.51
CA LEU A 105 -18.49 -3.43 -8.11
C LEU A 105 -19.58 -2.45 -7.64
N GLY A 106 -20.01 -1.51 -8.49
CA GLY A 106 -21.06 -0.55 -8.17
C GLY A 106 -20.67 0.49 -7.12
N ILE A 107 -19.36 0.68 -6.89
CA ILE A 107 -18.85 1.63 -5.88
C ILE A 107 -19.12 3.07 -6.33
N PHE A 108 -19.19 3.31 -7.63
CA PHE A 108 -19.50 4.63 -8.18
C PHE A 108 -21.00 4.89 -8.18
N SER A 109 -21.41 5.90 -7.41
CA SER A 109 -22.74 6.48 -7.41
C SER A 109 -22.65 8.00 -7.55
N TRP A 110 -23.77 8.65 -7.87
CA TRP A 110 -23.81 10.11 -7.91
C TRP A 110 -23.53 10.73 -6.54
N GLN A 111 -23.92 10.05 -5.47
CA GLN A 111 -23.68 10.44 -4.08
C GLN A 111 -22.19 10.39 -3.74
N THR A 112 -21.49 9.30 -4.10
CA THR A 112 -20.04 9.19 -3.85
C THR A 112 -19.27 10.23 -4.65
N LEU A 113 -19.64 10.47 -5.92
CA LEU A 113 -18.98 11.49 -6.74
C LEU A 113 -19.13 12.90 -6.15
N LYS A 114 -20.32 13.26 -5.66
CA LYS A 114 -20.54 14.54 -4.97
C LYS A 114 -19.71 14.65 -3.68
N ALA A 115 -19.66 13.58 -2.89
CA ALA A 115 -18.84 13.54 -1.69
C ALA A 115 -17.35 13.73 -2.03
N ASP A 116 -16.85 13.03 -3.05
CA ASP A 116 -15.47 13.15 -3.52
C ASP A 116 -15.13 14.59 -3.91
N VAL A 117 -15.98 15.25 -4.71
CA VAL A 117 -15.78 16.65 -5.13
C VAL A 117 -15.78 17.61 -3.93
N LEU A 118 -16.71 17.42 -2.98
CA LEU A 118 -16.80 18.28 -1.80
C LEU A 118 -15.58 18.11 -0.88
N LEU A 119 -14.95 16.92 -0.89
CA LEU A 119 -13.77 16.62 -0.09
C LEU A 119 -12.47 17.06 -0.75
N ILE A 120 -12.45 17.47 -2.03
CA ILE A 120 -11.23 17.95 -2.71
C ILE A 120 -10.50 19.04 -1.90
N PRO A 121 -11.14 20.11 -1.42
CA PRO A 121 -10.44 21.15 -0.66
C PRO A 121 -9.81 20.61 0.62
N ALA A 122 -10.54 19.76 1.36
CA ALA A 122 -10.03 19.14 2.57
C ALA A 122 -8.83 18.21 2.27
N ALA A 123 -8.89 17.47 1.16
CA ALA A 123 -7.78 16.63 0.70
C ALA A 123 -6.55 17.48 0.33
N VAL A 124 -6.73 18.58 -0.40
CA VAL A 124 -5.63 19.50 -0.76
C VAL A 124 -4.97 20.10 0.48
N VAL A 125 -5.77 20.60 1.42
CA VAL A 125 -5.26 21.15 2.70
C VAL A 125 -4.56 20.07 3.51
N GLY A 126 -5.14 18.88 3.61
CA GLY A 126 -4.55 17.74 4.31
C GLY A 126 -3.20 17.32 3.72
N VAL A 127 -3.09 17.26 2.39
CA VAL A 127 -1.83 16.98 1.69
C VAL A 127 -0.80 18.07 1.97
N TRP A 128 -1.18 19.34 1.87
CA TRP A 128 -0.29 20.47 2.15
C TRP A 128 0.24 20.44 3.60
N LEU A 129 -0.63 20.21 4.57
CA LEU A 129 -0.25 20.04 5.98
C LEU A 129 0.67 18.84 6.17
N GLY A 130 0.39 17.72 5.50
CA GLY A 130 1.23 16.52 5.54
C GLY A 130 2.64 16.76 5.02
N VAL A 131 2.78 17.47 3.89
CA VAL A 131 4.08 17.89 3.35
C VAL A 131 4.83 18.76 4.35
N LYS A 132 4.15 19.78 4.90
CA LYS A 132 4.80 20.70 5.85
C LYS A 132 5.22 20.01 7.15
N ALA A 133 4.41 19.08 7.65
CA ALA A 133 4.73 18.29 8.83
C ALA A 133 5.92 17.35 8.56
N HIS A 134 5.95 16.71 7.40
CA HIS A 134 7.04 15.83 7.00
C HIS A 134 8.41 16.54 7.02
N ASP A 135 8.47 17.79 6.53
CA ASP A 135 9.71 18.57 6.50
C ASP A 135 10.26 18.93 7.90
N VAL A 136 9.39 18.96 8.92
CA VAL A 136 9.75 19.38 10.29
C VAL A 136 9.98 18.18 11.21
N LEU A 137 9.44 17.00 10.87
CA LEU A 137 9.47 15.81 11.70
C LEU A 137 10.84 15.09 11.62
N PRO A 138 11.51 14.85 12.75
CA PRO A 138 12.73 14.03 12.76
C PRO A 138 12.45 12.61 12.26
N GLU A 139 13.34 12.07 11.43
CA GLU A 139 13.20 10.74 10.81
C GLU A 139 12.87 9.63 11.83
N ARG A 140 13.55 9.62 12.97
CA ARG A 140 13.30 8.66 14.05
C ARG A 140 11.88 8.74 14.58
N LEU A 141 11.36 9.95 14.77
CA LEU A 141 10.01 10.18 15.30
C LEU A 141 8.96 9.77 14.26
N TYR A 142 9.17 10.16 13.01
CA TYR A 142 8.30 9.79 11.89
C TYR A 142 8.10 8.27 11.80
N PHE A 143 9.20 7.50 11.79
CA PHE A 143 9.11 6.04 11.72
C PHE A 143 8.52 5.42 12.99
N THR A 144 8.84 5.97 14.17
CA THR A 144 8.26 5.48 15.44
C THR A 144 6.75 5.64 15.45
N ILE A 145 6.24 6.84 15.14
CA ILE A 145 4.80 7.11 15.07
C ILE A 145 4.13 6.21 14.04
N THR A 146 4.73 6.09 12.85
CA THR A 146 4.19 5.24 11.78
C THR A 146 4.06 3.79 12.22
N TYR A 147 5.09 3.22 12.84
CA TYR A 147 5.07 1.83 13.30
C TYR A 147 4.06 1.62 14.43
N VAL A 148 3.95 2.55 15.38
CA VAL A 148 2.94 2.49 16.45
C VAL A 148 1.54 2.53 15.86
N LEU A 149 1.26 3.46 14.95
CA LEU A 149 -0.05 3.58 14.30
C LEU A 149 -0.39 2.32 13.49
N LEU A 150 0.56 1.76 12.75
CA LEU A 150 0.36 0.51 12.00
C LEU A 150 0.07 -0.68 12.94
N ILE A 151 0.76 -0.78 14.07
CA ILE A 151 0.48 -1.83 15.06
C ILE A 151 -0.92 -1.65 15.65
N VAL A 152 -1.27 -0.45 16.09
CA VAL A 152 -2.56 -0.17 16.74
C VAL A 152 -3.72 -0.40 15.75
N THR A 153 -3.67 0.24 14.59
CA THR A 153 -4.73 0.13 13.59
C THR A 153 -4.81 -1.27 12.99
N GLY A 154 -3.66 -1.91 12.72
CA GLY A 154 -3.62 -3.28 12.21
C GLY A 154 -4.19 -4.29 13.20
N SER A 155 -3.83 -4.18 14.49
CA SER A 155 -4.37 -5.05 15.54
C SER A 155 -5.87 -4.84 15.73
N LYS A 156 -6.34 -3.59 15.70
CA LYS A 156 -7.77 -3.27 15.78
C LYS A 156 -8.55 -3.87 14.61
N LEU A 157 -8.03 -3.75 13.39
CA LEU A 157 -8.67 -4.33 12.21
C LEU A 157 -8.75 -5.86 12.28
N ILE A 158 -7.73 -6.53 12.81
CA ILE A 158 -7.76 -7.98 13.03
C ILE A 158 -8.80 -8.34 14.10
N PHE A 159 -8.84 -7.60 15.21
CA PHE A 159 -9.81 -7.82 16.28
C PHE A 159 -11.25 -7.68 15.79
N ASP A 160 -11.55 -6.59 15.08
CA ASP A 160 -12.85 -6.31 14.45
C ASP A 160 -13.25 -7.33 13.36
N ALA A 161 -12.31 -8.10 12.84
CA ALA A 161 -12.57 -9.11 11.82
C ALA A 161 -12.90 -10.48 12.41
N VAL A 162 -12.46 -10.73 13.65
CA VAL A 162 -12.57 -12.03 14.34
C VAL A 162 -13.69 -12.01 15.39
N THR A 163 -14.19 -10.83 15.75
CA THR A 163 -15.26 -10.60 16.74
C THR A 163 -16.50 -10.05 16.05
#